data_AF-X0TBZ3-F1
#
_entry.id   AF-X0TBZ3-F1
#
_cell.length_a   1.000
_cell.length_b   1.000
_cell.length_c   1.000
_cell.angle_alpha   90.00
_cell.angle_beta   90.00
_cell.angle_gamma   90.00
#
_symmetry.space_group_name_H-M   'P 1'
#
loop_
_entity.id
_entity.type
_entity.pdbx_description
1 polymer ?
#
loop_
_entity_poly.entity_id
_entity_poly.type
_entity_poly.pdbx_seq_one_letter_code
_entity_poly.pdbx_strand_id
1 'polypeptide(L)'
;GMPIPVEIEAYIPGKVVKVLPREGAVIETNAALIQGIFGIGGETHGKIKMVVDSPDEKLTADLITSEDKGAVLIGGSLATLDALRKGAEFGVSCIVTGGVRHDDITTLIGEEIGVAITGHEEVGLTLIITEGFGEMRMSQRTFDLLKRFDGYMASVNGATQIRAGVMRPEIIIPHEERLERASSVELAAGMLPGTPVRIIRRPYFGAIGNVVSLPVELQQIQTRSHVRVLEVELEDGRVVTVPRANVEIIEE
;
A
#
# COMPACT_ATOMS: atom_id res chain seq x y z
N GLY A 1 5.04 -34.88 20.46
CA GLY A 1 6.41 -34.43 20.74
C GLY A 1 6.37 -33.06 21.38
N MET A 2 7.47 -32.61 21.99
CA MET A 2 7.58 -31.20 22.44
C MET A 2 7.57 -30.26 21.21
N PRO A 3 7.03 -29.04 21.32
CA PRO A 3 7.03 -28.08 20.23
C PRO A 3 8.47 -27.78 19.78
N ILE A 4 8.71 -27.76 18.47
CA ILE A 4 9.99 -27.36 17.90
C ILE A 4 9.93 -25.84 17.71
N PRO A 5 10.80 -25.04 18.34
CA PRO A 5 10.84 -23.61 18.09
C PRO A 5 11.23 -23.35 16.63
N VAL A 6 10.49 -22.50 15.95
CA VAL A 6 10.79 -22.02 14.60
C VAL A 6 11.29 -20.59 14.74
N GLU A 7 12.50 -20.34 14.27
CA GLU A 7 13.03 -18.98 14.14
C GLU A 7 12.55 -18.40 12.82
N ILE A 8 11.89 -17.23 12.88
CA ILE A 8 11.44 -16.48 11.71
C ILE A 8 11.98 -15.06 11.82
N GLU A 9 12.37 -14.48 10.69
CA GLU A 9 12.78 -13.09 10.62
C GLU A 9 11.55 -12.18 10.56
N ALA A 10 11.59 -11.06 11.28
CA ALA A 10 10.50 -10.09 11.28
C ALA A 10 10.46 -9.21 10.02
N TYR A 11 11.54 -9.24 9.22
CA TYR A 11 11.83 -8.36 8.07
C TYR A 11 11.84 -6.84 8.33
N ILE A 12 11.36 -6.39 9.50
CA ILE A 12 11.24 -5.01 9.90
C ILE A 12 12.07 -4.79 11.18
N PRO A 13 13.06 -3.88 11.19
CA PRO A 13 13.71 -3.45 12.40
C PRO A 13 12.76 -2.57 13.21
N GLY A 14 12.80 -2.70 14.53
CA GLY A 14 11.99 -1.86 15.41
C GLY A 14 12.07 -2.28 16.86
N LYS A 15 11.24 -1.64 17.69
CA LYS A 15 11.15 -1.94 19.12
C LYS A 15 10.02 -2.92 19.37
N VAL A 16 10.30 -4.01 20.07
CA VAL A 16 9.24 -4.89 20.58
C VAL A 16 8.48 -4.17 21.68
N VAL A 17 7.23 -3.78 21.41
CA VAL A 17 6.37 -3.06 22.35
C VAL A 17 5.39 -3.99 23.08
N LYS A 18 5.17 -5.19 22.56
CA LYS A 18 4.30 -6.20 23.17
C LYS A 18 4.73 -7.60 22.75
N VAL A 19 4.71 -8.55 23.69
CA VAL A 19 4.83 -9.99 23.39
C VAL A 19 3.43 -10.60 23.47
N LEU A 20 3.06 -11.37 22.45
CA LEU A 20 1.81 -12.13 22.36
C LEU A 20 2.13 -13.60 22.71
N PRO A 21 1.76 -14.09 23.91
CA PRO A 21 2.18 -15.41 24.37
C PRO A 21 1.80 -16.53 23.39
N ARG A 22 2.81 -17.25 22.88
CA ARG A 22 2.68 -18.35 21.90
C ARG A 22 2.18 -17.93 20.51
N GLU A 23 2.06 -16.64 20.23
CA GLU A 23 1.56 -16.11 18.95
C GLU A 23 2.60 -15.24 18.24
N GLY A 24 3.34 -14.38 18.95
CA GLY A 24 4.33 -13.51 18.31
C GLY A 24 4.70 -12.27 19.14
N ALA A 25 5.08 -11.20 18.46
CA ALA A 25 5.41 -9.92 19.07
C ALA A 25 4.90 -8.76 18.20
N VAL A 26 4.62 -7.61 18.81
CA VAL A 26 4.30 -6.37 18.12
C VAL A 26 5.57 -5.52 18.06
N ILE A 27 5.97 -5.18 16.84
CA ILE A 27 7.13 -4.33 16.56
C ILE A 27 6.64 -2.94 16.19
N GLU A 28 7.13 -1.93 16.90
CA GLU A 28 6.93 -0.52 16.58
C GLU A 28 8.14 -0.02 15.78
N THR A 29 7.88 0.60 14.63
CA THR A 29 8.91 1.14 13.75
C THR A 29 8.44 2.44 13.08
N ASN A 30 9.39 3.30 12.70
CA ASN A 30 9.13 4.43 11.84
C ASN A 30 9.42 4.03 10.40
N ALA A 31 8.43 4.15 9.52
CA ALA A 31 8.55 3.67 8.15
C ALA A 31 7.65 4.45 7.19
N ALA A 32 8.04 4.45 5.92
CA ALA A 32 7.13 4.72 4.83
C ALA A 32 6.28 3.47 4.57
N LEU A 33 4.97 3.67 4.38
CA LEU A 33 4.02 2.61 4.06
C LEU A 33 3.37 2.92 2.70
N ILE A 34 3.49 2.00 1.75
CA ILE A 34 2.80 2.02 0.48
C ILE A 34 1.89 0.80 0.43
N GLN A 35 0.63 0.99 0.05
CA GLN A 35 -0.32 -0.11 -0.17
C GLN A 35 -0.63 -0.22 -1.65
N GLY A 36 -0.46 -1.42 -2.20
CA GLY A 36 -0.90 -1.74 -3.54
C GLY A 36 -2.39 -2.08 -3.58
N ILE A 37 -2.95 -2.12 -4.79
CA ILE A 37 -4.34 -2.53 -5.01
C ILE A 37 -4.47 -4.06 -5.16
N PHE A 38 -3.43 -4.72 -5.66
CA PHE A 38 -3.39 -6.15 -5.92
C PHE A 38 -1.94 -6.64 -5.96
N GLY A 39 -1.74 -7.90 -5.60
CA GLY A 39 -0.43 -8.54 -5.62
C GLY A 39 -0.57 -10.06 -5.57
N ILE A 40 0.55 -10.74 -5.79
CA ILE A 40 0.70 -12.20 -5.69
C ILE A 40 2.05 -12.52 -5.04
N GLY A 41 2.19 -13.72 -4.50
CA GLY A 41 3.35 -14.09 -3.69
C GLY A 41 3.27 -13.50 -2.27
N GLY A 42 4.01 -14.12 -1.35
CA GLY A 42 3.89 -13.85 0.08
C GLY A 42 4.79 -12.74 0.60
N GLU A 43 5.23 -12.92 1.85
CA GLU A 43 6.15 -12.02 2.53
C GLU A 43 7.59 -12.22 2.06
N THR A 44 8.27 -11.12 1.75
CA THR A 44 9.70 -11.11 1.41
C THR A 44 10.32 -9.75 1.77
N HIS A 45 11.61 -9.60 1.52
CA HIS A 45 12.31 -8.35 1.74
C HIS A 45 13.45 -8.19 0.72
N GLY A 46 13.94 -6.96 0.59
CA GLY A 46 15.05 -6.67 -0.31
C GLY A 46 15.37 -5.19 -0.37
N LYS A 47 16.54 -4.86 -0.93
CA LYS A 47 16.87 -3.47 -1.22
C LYS A 47 16.02 -2.97 -2.38
N ILE A 48 15.44 -1.78 -2.20
CA ILE A 48 14.75 -1.08 -3.28
C ILE A 48 15.76 -0.71 -4.37
N LYS A 49 15.39 -0.97 -5.61
CA LYS A 49 16.12 -0.52 -6.79
C LYS A 49 15.15 0.03 -7.82
N MET A 50 15.30 1.31 -8.15
CA MET A 50 14.63 1.89 -9.31
C MET A 50 15.24 1.32 -10.59
N VAL A 51 14.42 0.68 -11.43
CA VAL A 51 14.87 0.09 -12.72
C VAL A 51 14.36 0.86 -13.94
N VAL A 52 13.58 1.91 -13.71
CA VAL A 52 13.12 2.87 -14.72
C VAL A 52 13.29 4.30 -14.19
N ASP A 53 13.34 5.28 -15.09
CA ASP A 53 13.54 6.69 -14.71
C ASP A 53 12.24 7.46 -14.49
N SER A 54 11.12 6.97 -15.05
CA SER A 54 9.81 7.60 -14.99
C SER A 54 8.66 6.63 -14.67
N PRO A 55 7.55 7.11 -14.08
CA PRO A 55 6.38 6.28 -13.77
C PRO A 55 5.61 5.79 -15.01
N ASP A 56 5.92 6.32 -16.19
CA ASP A 56 5.30 5.99 -17.47
C ASP A 56 5.99 4.79 -18.15
N GLU A 57 7.24 4.50 -17.78
CA GLU A 57 8.06 3.46 -18.40
C GLU A 57 7.65 2.04 -18.00
N LYS A 58 7.78 1.12 -18.94
CA LYS A 58 7.53 -0.30 -18.73
C LYS A 58 8.76 -0.97 -18.12
N LEU A 59 8.53 -1.91 -17.23
CA LEU A 59 9.54 -2.86 -16.80
C LEU A 59 9.57 -4.04 -17.77
N THR A 60 10.58 -4.07 -18.65
CA THR A 60 10.86 -5.13 -19.62
C THR A 60 12.02 -6.02 -19.15
N ALA A 61 12.15 -7.21 -19.72
CA ALA A 61 13.14 -8.18 -19.26
C ALA A 61 14.59 -7.69 -19.38
N ASP A 62 14.94 -6.86 -20.36
CA ASP A 62 16.29 -6.32 -20.54
C ASP A 62 16.76 -5.43 -19.39
N LEU A 63 15.85 -4.87 -18.60
CA LEU A 63 16.15 -4.04 -17.42
C LEU A 63 16.53 -4.87 -16.18
N ILE A 64 16.33 -6.19 -16.21
CA ILE A 64 16.59 -7.09 -15.09
C ILE A 64 17.89 -7.88 -15.35
N THR A 65 18.80 -7.90 -14.39
CA THR A 65 20.08 -8.61 -14.46
C THR A 65 20.26 -9.57 -13.28
N SER A 66 21.25 -10.46 -13.35
CA SER A 66 21.52 -11.41 -12.25
C SER A 66 22.00 -10.73 -10.96
N GLU A 67 22.36 -9.45 -11.01
CA GLU A 67 22.72 -8.65 -9.84
C GLU A 67 21.49 -8.20 -9.04
N ASP A 68 20.29 -8.31 -9.60
CA ASP A 68 19.01 -7.96 -8.95
C ASP A 68 18.49 -9.03 -8.00
N LYS A 69 19.27 -10.10 -7.77
CA LYS A 69 18.91 -11.17 -6.85
C LYS A 69 18.66 -10.61 -5.46
N GLY A 70 17.48 -10.91 -4.92
CA GLY A 70 17.03 -10.45 -3.60
C GLY A 70 16.60 -8.98 -3.55
N ALA A 71 16.52 -8.27 -4.68
CA ALA A 71 16.10 -6.87 -4.72
C ALA A 71 14.58 -6.73 -4.81
N VAL A 72 14.08 -5.55 -4.42
CA VAL A 72 12.73 -5.07 -4.68
C VAL A 72 12.82 -4.08 -5.84
N LEU A 73 12.46 -4.52 -7.05
CA LEU A 73 12.58 -3.72 -8.26
C LEU A 73 11.35 -2.84 -8.45
N ILE A 74 11.57 -1.55 -8.67
CA ILE A 74 10.52 -0.57 -8.93
C ILE A 74 10.50 -0.19 -10.40
N GLY A 75 9.46 -0.63 -11.10
CA GLY A 75 9.14 -0.19 -12.46
C GLY A 75 8.15 0.99 -12.48
N GLY A 76 7.68 1.34 -13.68
CA GLY A 76 6.75 2.43 -13.90
C GLY A 76 5.32 1.92 -14.13
N SER A 77 4.90 1.87 -15.39
CA SER A 77 3.50 1.68 -15.79
C SER A 77 3.05 0.23 -15.93
N LEU A 78 3.96 -0.68 -16.28
CA LEU A 78 3.61 -2.07 -16.59
C LEU A 78 4.80 -3.00 -16.35
N ALA A 79 4.60 -4.12 -15.66
CA ALA A 79 5.51 -5.26 -15.72
C ALA A 79 5.08 -6.20 -16.86
N THR A 80 5.99 -6.55 -17.76
CA THR A 80 5.71 -7.52 -18.83
C THR A 80 5.93 -8.96 -18.36
N LEU A 81 5.25 -9.94 -18.97
CA LEU A 81 5.40 -11.36 -18.62
C LEU A 81 6.86 -11.85 -18.65
N ASP A 82 7.63 -11.44 -19.66
CA ASP A 82 9.05 -11.77 -19.79
C ASP A 82 9.89 -11.16 -18.66
N ALA A 83 9.57 -9.95 -18.21
CA ALA A 83 10.22 -9.33 -17.06
C ALA A 83 9.91 -10.11 -15.76
N LEU A 84 8.64 -10.48 -15.54
CA LEU A 84 8.24 -11.28 -14.37
C LEU A 84 8.98 -12.63 -14.34
N ARG A 85 9.02 -13.34 -15.48
CA ARG A 85 9.74 -14.61 -15.59
C ARG A 85 11.23 -14.48 -15.34
N LYS A 86 11.87 -13.45 -15.90
CA LYS A 86 13.29 -13.22 -15.71
C LYS A 86 13.63 -12.79 -14.28
N GLY A 87 12.75 -12.01 -13.65
CA GLY A 87 12.86 -11.69 -12.22
C GLY A 87 12.83 -12.96 -11.37
N ALA A 88 11.91 -13.89 -11.65
CA ALA A 88 11.79 -15.14 -10.92
C ALA A 88 13.02 -16.03 -11.16
N GLU A 89 13.51 -16.10 -12.41
CA GLU A 89 14.73 -16.84 -12.77
C GLU A 89 15.97 -16.32 -12.00
N PHE A 90 16.14 -15.01 -11.90
CA PHE A 90 17.27 -14.40 -11.21
C PHE A 90 17.10 -14.28 -9.69
N GLY A 91 15.93 -14.68 -9.16
CA GLY A 91 15.63 -14.64 -7.74
C GLY A 91 15.46 -13.22 -7.20
N VAL A 92 14.84 -12.34 -7.99
CA VAL A 92 14.34 -11.03 -7.53
C VAL A 92 13.30 -11.26 -6.43
N SER A 93 13.41 -10.55 -5.31
CA SER A 93 12.45 -10.70 -4.20
C SER A 93 11.07 -10.21 -4.61
N CYS A 94 11.00 -9.00 -5.15
CA CYS A 94 9.73 -8.38 -5.51
C CYS A 94 9.83 -7.45 -6.72
N ILE A 95 8.75 -7.37 -7.49
CA ILE A 95 8.53 -6.38 -8.54
C ILE A 95 7.34 -5.50 -8.14
N VAL A 96 7.50 -4.19 -8.26
CA VAL A 96 6.46 -3.19 -8.01
C VAL A 96 6.25 -2.33 -9.25
N THR A 97 5.02 -2.26 -9.76
CA THR A 97 4.64 -1.44 -10.92
C THR A 97 3.27 -0.79 -10.73
N GLY A 98 2.90 0.15 -11.59
CA GLY A 98 1.56 0.71 -11.60
C GLY A 98 0.51 -0.30 -12.08
N GLY A 99 0.87 -1.16 -13.03
CA GLY A 99 0.00 -2.24 -13.48
C GLY A 99 0.69 -3.49 -14.03
N VAL A 100 -0.14 -4.46 -14.37
CA VAL A 100 0.22 -5.75 -14.98
C VAL A 100 -0.96 -6.26 -15.81
N ARG A 101 -0.71 -6.97 -16.92
CA ARG A 101 -1.82 -7.58 -17.69
C ARG A 101 -2.37 -8.79 -16.94
N HIS A 102 -3.70 -8.90 -16.90
CA HIS A 102 -4.35 -10.03 -16.24
C HIS A 102 -3.92 -11.38 -16.82
N ASP A 103 -3.86 -11.49 -18.15
CA ASP A 103 -3.45 -12.72 -18.84
C ASP A 103 -2.00 -13.12 -18.53
N ASP A 104 -1.12 -12.13 -18.30
CA ASP A 104 0.28 -12.39 -17.94
C ASP A 104 0.35 -13.02 -16.54
N ILE A 105 -0.50 -12.59 -15.61
CA ILE A 105 -0.59 -13.20 -14.27
C ILE A 105 -1.12 -14.62 -14.34
N THR A 106 -2.23 -14.85 -15.04
CA THR A 106 -2.78 -16.20 -15.25
C THR A 106 -1.75 -17.12 -15.88
N THR A 107 -0.96 -16.61 -16.83
CA THR A 107 0.12 -17.36 -17.47
C THR A 107 1.31 -17.63 -16.55
N LEU A 108 1.62 -16.70 -15.64
CA LEU A 108 2.72 -16.84 -14.68
C LEU A 108 2.37 -17.86 -13.58
N ILE A 109 1.13 -17.82 -13.07
CA ILE A 109 0.64 -18.73 -12.02
C ILE A 109 0.31 -20.11 -12.60
N GLY A 110 -0.24 -20.16 -13.82
CA GLY A 110 -0.70 -21.38 -14.47
C GLY A 110 -2.18 -21.72 -14.21
N GLU A 111 -2.90 -20.89 -13.46
CA GLU A 111 -4.33 -21.01 -13.21
C GLU A 111 -4.99 -19.62 -13.04
N GLU A 112 -6.32 -19.57 -13.11
CA GLU A 112 -7.06 -18.33 -12.89
C GLU A 112 -7.04 -17.92 -11.42
N ILE A 113 -6.76 -16.63 -11.17
CA ILE A 113 -6.94 -16.04 -9.85
C ILE A 113 -8.44 -15.94 -9.58
N GLY A 114 -8.96 -16.84 -8.74
CA GLY A 114 -10.38 -16.90 -8.39
C GLY A 114 -10.88 -15.68 -7.60
N VAL A 115 -11.25 -15.88 -6.33
CA VAL A 115 -11.89 -14.83 -5.49
C VAL A 115 -10.95 -13.71 -5.00
N ALA A 116 -9.80 -13.51 -5.66
CA ALA A 116 -8.71 -12.62 -5.26
C ALA A 116 -8.31 -12.81 -3.79
N ILE A 117 -8.01 -14.06 -3.45
CA ILE A 117 -7.21 -14.45 -2.30
C ILE A 117 -5.87 -14.92 -2.87
N THR A 118 -4.80 -14.18 -2.59
CA THR A 118 -3.45 -14.43 -3.12
C THR A 118 -2.42 -14.42 -1.99
N GLY A 119 -1.17 -14.73 -2.30
CA GLY A 119 -0.05 -14.74 -1.36
C GLY A 119 0.54 -16.13 -1.09
N HIS A 120 -0.05 -17.16 -1.67
CA HIS A 120 0.39 -18.56 -1.55
C HIS A 120 0.91 -19.13 -2.87
N GLU A 121 0.92 -18.33 -3.94
CA GLU A 121 1.39 -18.76 -5.25
C GLU A 121 2.91 -18.93 -5.25
N GLU A 122 3.40 -20.05 -5.76
CA GLU A 122 4.84 -20.32 -5.91
C GLU A 122 5.37 -19.80 -7.25
N VAL A 123 5.24 -18.48 -7.48
CA VAL A 123 5.65 -17.83 -8.75
C VAL A 123 7.11 -17.36 -8.78
N GLY A 124 7.88 -17.64 -7.73
CA GLY A 124 9.32 -17.35 -7.65
C GLY A 124 9.70 -15.89 -7.35
N LEU A 125 8.73 -14.98 -7.28
CA LEU A 125 8.88 -13.60 -6.81
C LEU A 125 7.55 -13.08 -6.23
N THR A 126 7.60 -11.96 -5.51
CA THR A 126 6.39 -11.21 -5.11
C THR A 126 6.08 -10.11 -6.13
N LEU A 127 4.82 -9.96 -6.53
CA LEU A 127 4.41 -8.84 -7.40
C LEU A 127 3.41 -7.96 -6.66
N ILE A 128 3.58 -6.64 -6.75
CA ILE A 128 2.63 -5.65 -6.24
C ILE A 128 2.33 -4.64 -7.34
N ILE A 129 1.04 -4.41 -7.60
CA ILE A 129 0.59 -3.33 -8.48
C ILE A 129 -0.11 -2.22 -7.70
N THR A 130 0.19 -0.96 -8.03
CA THR A 130 -0.31 0.19 -7.26
C THR A 130 -1.59 0.80 -7.82
N GLU A 131 -1.88 0.66 -9.11
CA GLU A 131 -3.01 1.33 -9.76
C GLU A 131 -4.08 0.37 -10.30
N GLY A 132 -3.70 -0.62 -11.13
CA GLY A 132 -4.68 -1.41 -11.88
C GLY A 132 -4.13 -2.49 -12.79
N PHE A 133 -5.00 -3.38 -13.26
CA PHE A 133 -4.66 -4.29 -14.35
C PHE A 133 -4.58 -3.55 -15.69
N GLY A 134 -3.63 -3.95 -16.54
CA GLY A 134 -3.27 -3.25 -17.78
C GLY A 134 -2.03 -2.38 -17.61
N GLU A 135 -1.75 -1.57 -18.63
CA GLU A 135 -0.68 -0.57 -18.59
C GLU A 135 -1.18 0.67 -17.87
N MET A 136 -0.80 0.80 -16.60
CA MET A 136 -1.30 1.83 -15.70
C MET A 136 -0.12 2.61 -15.15
N ARG A 137 0.01 3.86 -15.56
CA ARG A 137 1.05 4.77 -15.05
C ARG A 137 0.98 4.85 -13.52
N MET A 138 2.08 4.51 -12.83
CA MET A 138 2.16 4.69 -11.38
C MET A 138 1.94 6.16 -11.00
N SER A 139 1.25 6.43 -9.89
CA SER A 139 1.10 7.81 -9.44
C SER A 139 2.46 8.46 -9.20
N GLN A 140 2.62 9.74 -9.59
CA GLN A 140 3.89 10.46 -9.43
C GLN A 140 4.33 10.46 -7.96
N ARG A 141 3.37 10.65 -7.05
CA ARG A 141 3.59 10.64 -5.61
C ARG A 141 4.16 9.31 -5.10
N THR A 142 3.62 8.18 -5.56
CA THR A 142 4.11 6.85 -5.16
C THR A 142 5.51 6.62 -5.73
N PHE A 143 5.72 6.96 -7.00
CA PHE A 143 7.01 6.82 -7.66
C PHE A 143 8.11 7.65 -6.98
N ASP A 144 7.83 8.92 -6.68
CA ASP A 144 8.77 9.81 -6.00
C ASP A 144 9.09 9.33 -4.58
N LEU A 145 8.09 8.78 -3.86
CA LEU A 145 8.28 8.20 -2.54
C LEU A 145 9.20 6.98 -2.59
N LEU A 146 8.98 6.05 -3.54
CA LEU A 146 9.84 4.88 -3.72
C LEU A 146 11.26 5.28 -4.16
N LYS A 147 11.37 6.25 -5.08
CA LYS A 147 12.64 6.78 -5.57
C LYS A 147 13.47 7.44 -4.45
N ARG A 148 12.82 8.12 -3.50
CA ARG A 148 13.49 8.70 -2.32
C ARG A 148 14.19 7.63 -1.47
N PHE A 149 13.64 6.41 -1.46
CA PHE A 149 14.16 5.28 -0.70
C PHE A 149 14.92 4.27 -1.55
N ASP A 150 15.40 4.67 -2.74
CA ASP A 150 16.30 3.83 -3.53
C ASP A 150 17.52 3.40 -2.70
N GLY A 151 17.83 2.10 -2.72
CA GLY A 151 18.88 1.47 -1.92
C GLY A 151 18.52 1.11 -0.47
N TYR A 152 17.36 1.54 0.04
CA TYR A 152 16.88 1.16 1.38
C TYR A 152 16.33 -0.26 1.40
N MET A 153 16.38 -0.90 2.58
CA MET A 153 15.73 -2.19 2.79
C MET A 153 14.21 -1.99 2.92
N ALA A 154 13.44 -2.80 2.20
CA ALA A 154 11.99 -2.85 2.30
C ALA A 154 11.52 -4.26 2.67
N SER A 155 10.50 -4.32 3.50
CA SER A 155 9.70 -5.53 3.75
C SER A 155 8.44 -5.42 2.90
N VAL A 156 8.08 -6.49 2.21
CA VAL A 156 6.96 -6.48 1.28
C VAL A 156 6.08 -7.71 1.48
N ASN A 157 4.80 -7.56 1.22
CA ASN A 157 3.85 -8.65 1.20
C ASN A 157 2.93 -8.48 -0.01
N GLY A 158 2.91 -9.47 -0.91
CA GLY A 158 2.04 -9.47 -2.09
C GLY A 158 0.62 -9.97 -1.82
N ALA A 159 0.35 -10.53 -0.65
CA ALA A 159 -0.93 -11.14 -0.33
C ALA A 159 -2.09 -10.13 -0.43
N THR A 160 -3.10 -10.50 -1.23
CA THR A 160 -4.31 -9.72 -1.43
C THR A 160 -5.52 -10.54 -1.01
N GLN A 161 -6.41 -9.95 -0.21
CA GLN A 161 -7.69 -10.54 0.17
C GLN A 161 -8.77 -9.47 0.13
N ILE A 162 -9.76 -9.65 -0.75
CA ILE A 162 -10.81 -8.63 -0.95
C ILE A 162 -12.08 -8.86 -0.13
N ARG A 163 -12.30 -10.07 0.41
CA ARG A 163 -13.50 -10.42 1.21
C ARG A 163 -13.08 -10.96 2.58
N ALA A 164 -13.87 -10.63 3.61
CA ALA A 164 -13.71 -11.06 5.01
C ALA A 164 -12.27 -10.92 5.55
N GLY A 165 -11.94 -9.82 6.21
CA GLY A 165 -10.56 -9.56 6.66
C GLY A 165 -9.70 -9.05 5.51
N VAL A 166 -10.10 -7.89 4.95
CA VAL A 166 -9.45 -7.29 3.78
C VAL A 166 -7.95 -7.12 4.04
N MET A 167 -7.14 -7.69 3.15
CA MET A 167 -5.68 -7.56 3.15
C MET A 167 -5.28 -6.94 1.82
N ARG A 168 -4.43 -5.91 1.89
CA ARG A 168 -3.83 -5.30 0.72
C ARG A 168 -2.34 -5.61 0.73
N PRO A 169 -1.73 -5.77 -0.44
CA PRO A 169 -0.30 -5.88 -0.52
C PRO A 169 0.33 -4.58 -0.04
N GLU A 170 1.49 -4.70 0.59
CA GLU A 170 2.14 -3.57 1.24
C GLU A 170 3.65 -3.61 1.07
N ILE A 171 4.23 -2.40 1.09
CA ILE A 171 5.67 -2.14 1.07
C ILE A 171 5.94 -1.26 2.28
N ILE A 172 6.74 -1.78 3.20
CA ILE A 172 7.16 -1.10 4.43
C ILE A 172 8.65 -0.80 4.29
N ILE A 173 9.01 0.48 4.41
CA ILE A 173 10.38 0.96 4.26
C ILE A 173 10.78 1.61 5.59
N PRO A 174 11.42 0.86 6.50
CA PRO A 174 11.90 1.38 7.77
C PRO A 174 12.97 2.46 7.54
N HIS A 175 12.83 3.61 8.20
CA HIS A 175 13.79 4.70 8.07
C HIS A 175 13.89 5.56 9.33
N GLU A 176 15.05 6.17 9.51
CA GLU A 176 15.29 7.17 10.55
C GLU A 176 14.98 8.59 10.10
N GLU A 177 14.60 8.80 8.82
CA GLU A 177 14.21 10.12 8.34
C GLU A 177 13.07 10.67 9.19
N ARG A 178 13.38 11.72 9.94
CA ARG A 178 12.40 12.50 10.65
C ARG A 178 11.81 13.45 9.63
N LEU A 179 10.64 13.10 9.08
CA LEU A 179 9.83 14.12 8.42
C LEU A 179 9.66 15.23 9.46
N GLU A 180 10.18 16.43 9.19
CA GLU A 180 9.58 17.61 9.79
C GLU A 180 8.09 17.42 9.59
N ARG A 181 7.30 17.45 10.68
CA ARG A 181 5.85 17.31 10.58
C ARG A 181 5.42 18.25 9.48
N ALA A 182 5.10 17.70 8.30
CA ALA A 182 4.45 18.45 7.26
C ALA A 182 3.29 19.08 8.01
N SER A 183 3.27 20.41 8.07
CA SER A 183 2.20 21.10 8.75
C SER A 183 0.89 20.49 8.23
N SER A 184 -0.11 20.36 9.09
CA SER A 184 -1.41 19.72 8.82
C SER A 184 -2.08 20.16 7.50
N VAL A 185 -1.54 21.18 6.85
CA VAL A 185 -1.86 21.76 5.55
C VAL A 185 -1.47 20.86 4.36
N GLU A 186 -0.37 20.11 4.37
CA GLU A 186 0.14 19.42 3.16
C GLU A 186 -0.37 17.98 2.95
N LEU A 187 -0.73 17.25 4.02
CA LEU A 187 -1.40 15.94 3.88
C LEU A 187 -2.90 16.07 3.52
N ALA A 188 -3.42 17.30 3.50
CA ALA A 188 -4.80 17.65 3.22
C ALA A 188 -5.04 17.98 1.74
N ALA A 189 -4.41 17.25 0.81
CA ALA A 189 -4.73 17.35 -0.61
C ALA A 189 -6.24 17.07 -0.81
N GLY A 190 -7.00 18.16 -0.99
CA GLY A 190 -8.43 18.22 -1.26
C GLY A 190 -9.30 18.92 -0.20
N MET A 191 -8.94 18.93 1.10
CA MET A 191 -9.91 19.32 2.14
C MET A 191 -9.26 19.98 3.35
N LEU A 192 -9.47 21.28 3.50
CA LEU A 192 -8.99 22.12 4.61
C LEU A 192 -10.18 22.60 5.45
N PRO A 193 -9.96 23.10 6.68
CA PRO A 193 -10.98 23.89 7.36
C PRO A 193 -11.50 25.01 6.44
N GLY A 194 -12.82 25.11 6.31
CA GLY A 194 -13.51 25.99 5.37
C GLY A 194 -13.86 25.38 4.02
N THR A 195 -13.38 24.17 3.69
CA THR A 195 -13.79 23.49 2.43
C THR A 195 -15.28 23.12 2.48
N PRO A 196 -16.09 23.48 1.47
CA PRO A 196 -17.49 23.08 1.38
C PRO A 196 -17.59 21.60 0.98
N VAL A 197 -18.42 20.86 1.70
CA VAL A 197 -18.61 19.42 1.50
C VAL A 197 -20.08 19.04 1.56
N ARG A 198 -20.45 17.99 0.83
CA ARG A 198 -21.75 17.32 0.94
C ARG A 198 -21.57 15.95 1.60
N ILE A 199 -22.42 15.64 2.55
CA ILE A 199 -22.42 14.33 3.21
C ILE A 199 -23.17 13.32 2.32
N ILE A 200 -22.47 12.27 1.88
CA ILE A 200 -23.00 11.25 0.95
C ILE A 200 -23.45 9.95 1.65
N ARG A 201 -23.51 9.94 2.98
CA ARG A 201 -23.99 8.79 3.78
C ARG A 201 -24.87 9.22 4.94
N ARG A 202 -25.73 8.31 5.40
CA ARG A 202 -26.52 8.47 6.63
C ARG A 202 -25.59 8.63 7.85
N PRO A 203 -26.04 9.30 8.93
CA PRO A 203 -27.38 9.84 9.14
C PRO A 203 -27.65 11.18 8.46
N TYR A 204 -26.63 11.89 8.00
CA TYR A 204 -26.75 13.25 7.46
C TYR A 204 -26.72 13.29 5.92
N PHE A 205 -27.22 12.24 5.25
CA PHE A 205 -27.17 12.12 3.79
C PHE A 205 -27.82 13.34 3.12
N GLY A 206 -27.09 13.98 2.20
CA GLY A 206 -27.51 15.17 1.47
C GLY A 206 -27.26 16.49 2.19
N ALA A 207 -26.90 16.48 3.49
CA ALA A 207 -26.58 17.71 4.21
C ALA A 207 -25.28 18.33 3.68
N ILE A 208 -25.27 19.65 3.58
CA ILE A 208 -24.13 20.46 3.14
C ILE A 208 -23.59 21.22 4.35
N GLY A 209 -22.28 21.43 4.36
CA GLY A 209 -21.62 22.18 5.40
C GLY A 209 -20.15 22.46 5.07
N ASN A 210 -19.48 23.13 6.00
CA ASN A 210 -18.07 23.47 5.89
C ASN A 210 -17.25 22.66 6.87
N VAL A 211 -16.07 22.21 6.44
CA VAL A 211 -15.15 21.49 7.33
C VAL A 211 -14.65 22.44 8.42
N VAL A 212 -14.77 22.04 9.68
CA VAL A 212 -14.27 22.78 10.85
C VAL A 212 -12.88 22.31 11.23
N SER A 213 -12.69 20.98 11.28
CA SER A 213 -11.42 20.37 11.68
C SER A 213 -11.23 18.99 11.06
N LEU A 214 -9.97 18.57 10.98
CA LEU A 214 -9.56 17.23 10.52
C LEU A 214 -8.69 16.58 11.60
N PRO A 215 -9.29 15.88 12.59
CA PRO A 215 -8.53 15.19 13.63
C PRO A 215 -7.54 14.16 13.05
N VAL A 216 -6.31 14.16 13.57
CA VAL A 216 -5.21 13.31 13.08
C VAL A 216 -5.35 11.87 13.56
N GLU A 217 -5.87 11.69 14.77
CA GLU A 217 -6.05 10.38 15.38
C GLU A 217 -7.28 9.66 14.81
N LEU A 218 -7.16 8.35 14.60
CA LEU A 218 -8.29 7.54 14.19
C LEU A 218 -9.33 7.52 15.31
N GLN A 219 -10.58 7.84 14.98
CA GLN A 219 -11.67 7.76 15.95
C GLN A 219 -12.45 6.48 15.77
N GLN A 220 -12.85 5.88 16.89
CA GLN A 220 -13.72 4.73 16.91
C GLN A 220 -15.16 5.18 16.63
N ILE A 221 -15.70 4.82 15.47
CA ILE A 221 -17.09 5.10 15.13
C ILE A 221 -18.04 4.02 15.67
N GLN A 222 -19.36 4.22 15.57
CA GLN A 222 -20.37 3.30 16.10
C GLN A 222 -20.21 1.83 15.63
N THR A 223 -19.60 1.61 14.47
CA THR A 223 -19.27 0.27 13.95
C THR A 223 -18.05 -0.37 14.60
N ARG A 224 -17.47 0.26 15.62
CA ARG A 224 -16.22 -0.12 16.31
C ARG A 224 -14.96 -0.10 15.43
N SER A 225 -15.06 0.43 14.22
CA SER A 225 -13.92 0.62 13.30
C SER A 225 -13.18 1.91 13.63
N HIS A 226 -11.85 1.90 13.52
CA HIS A 226 -11.01 3.09 13.65
C HIS A 226 -10.86 3.73 12.27
N VAL A 227 -11.41 4.93 12.09
CA VAL A 227 -11.41 5.62 10.80
C VAL A 227 -10.96 7.06 10.95
N ARG A 228 -10.42 7.62 9.86
CA ARG A 228 -10.19 9.06 9.76
C ARG A 228 -11.54 9.77 9.65
N VAL A 229 -11.77 10.73 10.53
CA VAL A 229 -13.00 11.53 10.58
C VAL A 229 -12.70 12.99 10.26
N LEU A 230 -13.77 13.75 10.01
CA LEU A 230 -13.76 15.20 9.94
C LEU A 230 -14.96 15.75 10.71
N GLU A 231 -14.82 16.97 11.20
CA GLU A 231 -15.90 17.74 11.79
C GLU A 231 -16.46 18.69 10.74
N VAL A 232 -17.77 18.62 10.48
CA VAL A 232 -18.49 19.50 9.54
C VAL A 232 -19.48 20.35 10.33
N GLU A 233 -19.44 21.66 10.13
CA GLU A 233 -20.52 22.56 10.52
C GLU A 233 -21.56 22.55 9.40
N LEU A 234 -22.71 21.94 9.68
CA LEU A 234 -23.85 21.91 8.76
C LEU A 234 -24.50 23.30 8.67
N GLU A 235 -25.24 23.54 7.58
CA GLU A 235 -25.99 24.80 7.40
C GLU A 235 -26.97 25.13 8.55
N ASP A 236 -27.42 24.13 9.30
CA ASP A 236 -28.26 24.32 10.49
C ASP A 236 -27.50 24.66 11.78
N GLY A 237 -26.18 24.88 11.68
CA GLY A 237 -25.29 25.27 12.76
C GLY A 237 -24.81 24.10 13.64
N ARG A 238 -25.21 22.86 13.36
CA ARG A 238 -24.70 21.69 14.09
C ARG A 238 -23.32 21.29 13.59
N VAL A 239 -22.39 21.07 14.50
CA VAL A 239 -21.11 20.41 14.20
C VAL A 239 -21.28 18.91 14.34
N VAL A 240 -21.02 18.17 13.26
CA VAL A 240 -21.13 16.72 13.21
C VAL A 240 -19.80 16.07 12.83
N THR A 241 -19.48 14.96 13.48
CA THR A 241 -18.29 14.16 13.16
C THR A 241 -18.67 13.05 12.18
N VAL A 242 -18.03 13.01 11.02
CA VAL A 242 -18.29 12.00 9.98
C VAL A 242 -17.00 11.39 9.43
N PRO A 243 -17.00 10.12 9.00
CA PRO A 243 -15.86 9.53 8.32
C PRO A 243 -15.50 10.31 7.05
N ARG A 244 -14.21 10.44 6.75
CA ARG A 244 -13.74 11.13 5.53
C ARG A 244 -14.25 10.51 4.24
N ALA A 245 -14.45 9.20 4.22
CA ALA A 245 -15.03 8.51 3.06
C ALA A 245 -16.53 8.83 2.83
N ASN A 246 -17.19 9.52 3.76
CA ASN A 246 -18.62 9.80 3.72
C ASN A 246 -18.94 11.24 3.28
N VAL A 247 -17.95 11.98 2.78
CA VAL A 247 -18.15 13.33 2.26
C VAL A 247 -17.56 13.46 0.85
N GLU A 248 -18.18 14.27 0.03
CA GLU A 248 -17.66 14.73 -1.25
C GLU A 248 -17.40 16.24 -1.18
N ILE A 249 -16.33 16.71 -1.84
CA ILE A 249 -16.05 18.14 -1.96
C ILE A 249 -17.01 18.73 -2.99
N ILE A 250 -17.57 19.90 -2.67
CA ILE A 250 -18.36 20.66 -3.62
C ILE A 250 -17.37 21.57 -4.36
N GLU A 251 -17.01 21.21 -5.59
CA GLU A 251 -16.27 22.10 -6.49
C GLU A 251 -17.26 23.09 -7.11
N GLU A 252 -16.84 24.34 -7.24
CA GLU A 252 -17.57 25.39 -7.96
C GLU A 252 -17.28 25.30 -9.47
#